data_AF-A0A1Q9MTY1-F1
#
_entry.id   AF-A0A1Q9MTY1-F1
#
_cell.length_a   1.000
_cell.length_b   1.000
_cell.length_c   1.000
_cell.angle_alpha   90.00
_cell.angle_beta   90.00
_cell.angle_gamma   90.00
#
_symmetry.space_group_name_H-M   'P 1'
#
loop_
_entity.id
_entity.type
_entity.pdbx_description
1 polymer ?
#
loop_
_entity_poly.entity_id
_entity_poly.type
_entity_poly.pdbx_seq_one_letter_code
_entity_poly.pdbx_strand_id
1 'polypeptide(L)'
;MSNKDFVEEKVTQKELAKKFAKELRDELTEQWRKRDYGLKKRENTIMTRISHEDLQFLEALVELEIFKSISETAAFLIHDSIVKQRQHYERILKIAEEIKRKKLEAVRTLLGATKEVEEQEGEKVETPVPEMEENKEAEKLVKDESGKKK
;
A
#
# COMPACT_ATOMS: atom_id res chain seq x y z
N MET A 1 -11.47 51.18 -22.69
CA MET A 1 -10.78 49.99 -22.15
C MET A 1 -10.50 49.06 -23.32
N SER A 2 -9.24 48.71 -23.56
CA SER A 2 -8.80 48.01 -24.77
C SER A 2 -8.93 46.50 -24.59
N ASN A 3 -9.13 45.76 -25.69
CA ASN A 3 -9.21 44.30 -25.69
C ASN A 3 -7.93 43.62 -25.14
N LYS A 4 -6.80 44.34 -25.08
CA LYS A 4 -5.53 43.90 -24.50
C LYS A 4 -5.58 43.84 -22.97
N ASP A 5 -6.20 44.83 -22.33
CA ASP A 5 -6.25 44.95 -20.86
C ASP A 5 -7.04 43.78 -20.24
N PHE A 6 -8.10 43.34 -20.92
CA PHE A 6 -8.94 42.21 -20.49
C PHE A 6 -8.25 40.84 -20.65
N VAL A 7 -7.31 40.72 -21.59
CA VAL A 7 -6.54 39.49 -21.79
C VAL A 7 -5.43 39.40 -20.74
N GLU A 8 -4.75 40.50 -20.43
CA GLU A 8 -3.71 40.54 -19.38
C GLU A 8 -4.29 40.28 -17.97
N GLU A 9 -5.48 40.80 -17.66
CA GLU A 9 -6.18 40.57 -16.40
C GLU A 9 -6.63 39.10 -16.24
N LYS A 10 -7.04 38.44 -17.32
CA LYS A 10 -7.36 37.01 -17.32
C LYS A 10 -6.14 36.10 -17.18
N VAL A 11 -5.02 36.49 -17.79
CA VAL A 11 -3.75 35.74 -17.69
C VAL A 11 -3.21 35.80 -16.25
N THR A 12 -3.26 36.97 -15.62
CA THR A 12 -2.81 37.17 -14.23
C THR A 12 -3.68 36.42 -13.22
N GLN A 13 -5.02 36.40 -13.38
CA GLN A 13 -5.89 35.58 -12.52
C GLN A 13 -5.62 34.08 -12.66
N LYS A 14 -5.35 33.59 -13.87
CA LYS A 14 -5.03 32.18 -14.13
C LYS A 14 -3.70 31.77 -13.50
N GLU A 15 -2.71 32.65 -13.49
CA GLU A 15 -1.42 32.43 -12.82
C GLU A 15 -1.54 32.44 -11.30
N LEU A 16 -2.33 33.36 -10.74
CA LEU A 16 -2.60 33.44 -9.31
C LEU A 16 -3.32 32.18 -8.80
N ALA A 17 -4.34 31.72 -9.53
CA ALA A 17 -5.02 30.46 -9.23
C ALA A 17 -4.08 29.26 -9.31
N LYS A 18 -3.15 29.24 -10.29
CA LYS A 18 -2.12 28.19 -10.39
C LYS A 18 -1.16 28.20 -9.20
N LYS A 19 -0.71 29.38 -8.77
CA LYS A 19 0.18 29.52 -7.61
C LYS A 19 -0.52 29.10 -6.32
N PHE A 20 -1.76 29.54 -6.11
CA PHE A 20 -2.55 29.17 -4.94
C PHE A 20 -2.87 27.66 -4.89
N ALA A 21 -3.24 27.07 -6.03
CA ALA A 21 -3.44 25.62 -6.12
C ALA A 21 -2.15 24.83 -5.84
N LYS A 22 -1.00 25.38 -6.26
CA LYS A 22 0.32 24.80 -5.94
C LYS A 22 0.62 24.90 -4.45
N GLU A 23 0.42 26.05 -3.83
CA GLU A 23 0.63 26.24 -2.38
C GLU A 23 -0.27 25.33 -1.55
N LEU A 24 -1.56 25.21 -1.90
CA LEU A 24 -2.49 24.29 -1.25
C LEU A 24 -2.08 22.82 -1.45
N ARG A 25 -1.62 22.45 -2.65
CA ARG A 25 -1.09 21.11 -2.93
C ARG A 25 0.14 20.85 -2.08
N ASP A 26 1.05 21.81 -1.98
CA ASP A 26 2.28 21.71 -1.20
C ASP A 26 1.96 21.58 0.30
N GLU A 27 0.98 22.33 0.82
CA GLU A 27 0.50 22.20 2.20
C GLU A 27 -0.16 20.85 2.47
N LEU A 28 -1.04 20.39 1.58
CA LEU A 28 -1.66 19.05 1.70
C LEU A 28 -0.60 17.95 1.67
N THR A 29 0.35 18.10 0.74
CA THR A 29 1.47 17.19 0.57
C THR A 29 2.33 17.20 1.83
N GLU A 30 2.60 18.36 2.43
CA GLU A 30 3.31 18.44 3.71
C GLU A 30 2.53 17.80 4.85
N GLN A 31 1.23 18.06 4.99
CA GLN A 31 0.42 17.46 6.06
C GLN A 31 0.35 15.94 5.95
N TRP A 32 0.32 15.42 4.73
CA TRP A 32 0.12 13.99 4.46
C TRP A 32 1.47 13.25 4.34
N ARG A 33 2.53 13.89 3.81
CA ARG A 33 3.90 13.34 3.72
C ARG A 33 4.74 13.49 4.98
N LYS A 34 4.56 14.54 5.82
CA LYS A 34 5.32 14.70 7.08
C LYS A 34 5.24 13.48 7.97
N ARG A 35 4.24 12.63 7.76
CA ARG A 35 4.06 11.43 8.54
C ARG A 35 4.97 10.27 8.12
N ASP A 36 5.40 10.09 6.88
CA ASP A 36 6.03 8.80 6.46
C ASP A 36 5.21 7.56 6.93
N TYR A 37 3.93 7.75 7.31
CA TYR A 37 3.09 6.76 7.99
C TYR A 37 2.69 5.72 6.94
N GLY A 38 3.03 4.46 7.18
CA GLY A 38 2.59 3.33 6.34
C GLY A 38 3.31 3.16 4.99
N LEU A 39 4.20 4.08 4.59
CA LEU A 39 4.90 4.00 3.31
C LEU A 39 6.21 3.20 3.35
N LYS A 40 6.82 3.05 4.54
CA LYS A 40 8.19 2.56 4.72
C LYS A 40 8.36 1.03 4.69
N LYS A 41 7.29 0.24 4.83
CA LYS A 41 7.35 -1.23 4.82
C LYS A 41 6.08 -1.84 4.21
N ARG A 42 5.93 -1.70 2.90
CA ARG A 42 4.85 -2.34 2.12
C ARG A 42 5.31 -3.74 1.71
N GLU A 43 5.17 -4.70 2.61
CA GLU A 43 5.61 -6.09 2.38
C GLU A 43 4.49 -6.99 1.80
N ASN A 44 3.23 -6.64 2.06
CA ASN A 44 2.08 -7.46 1.71
C ASN A 44 1.20 -6.80 0.64
N THR A 45 0.74 -7.60 -0.33
CA THR A 45 -0.17 -7.16 -1.40
C THR A 45 -1.56 -7.72 -1.16
N ILE A 46 -2.57 -6.86 -1.28
CA ILE A 46 -3.99 -7.25 -1.31
C ILE A 46 -4.59 -6.86 -2.67
N MET A 47 -5.36 -7.75 -3.27
CA MET A 47 -6.16 -7.46 -4.47
C MET A 47 -7.63 -7.42 -4.06
N THR A 48 -8.30 -6.30 -4.30
CA THR A 48 -9.70 -6.12 -3.89
C THR A 48 -10.53 -5.46 -4.99
N ARG A 49 -11.84 -5.70 -4.97
CA ARG A 49 -12.81 -4.96 -5.77
C ARG A 49 -13.22 -3.71 -5.00
N ILE A 50 -13.28 -2.57 -5.68
CA ILE A 50 -13.76 -1.29 -5.14
C ILE A 50 -14.84 -0.72 -6.06
N SER A 51 -15.64 0.21 -5.54
CA SER A 51 -16.63 0.89 -6.35
C SER A 51 -15.95 1.81 -7.38
N HIS A 52 -16.67 2.16 -8.45
CA HIS A 52 -16.15 3.08 -9.46
C HIS A 52 -15.92 4.48 -8.87
N GLU A 53 -16.79 4.92 -7.96
CA GLU A 53 -16.68 6.21 -7.27
C GLU A 53 -15.42 6.27 -6.40
N ASP A 54 -15.16 5.24 -5.59
CA ASP A 54 -13.95 5.18 -4.78
C ASP A 54 -12.68 5.21 -5.65
N LEU A 55 -12.68 4.50 -6.78
CA LEU A 55 -11.56 4.49 -7.72
C LEU A 55 -11.28 5.90 -8.26
N GLN A 56 -12.31 6.64 -8.68
CA GLN A 56 -12.16 8.01 -9.17
C GLN A 56 -11.56 8.93 -8.11
N PHE A 57 -11.94 8.78 -6.84
CA PHE A 57 -11.33 9.56 -5.75
C PHE A 57 -9.85 9.24 -5.58
N LEU A 58 -9.45 7.96 -5.67
CA LEU A 58 -8.04 7.57 -5.57
C LEU A 58 -7.23 8.08 -6.76
N GLU A 59 -7.78 8.01 -7.98
CA GLU A 59 -7.17 8.52 -9.20
C GLU A 59 -6.97 10.04 -9.13
N ALA A 60 -7.98 10.79 -8.66
CA ALA A 60 -7.87 12.24 -8.48
C ALA A 60 -6.71 12.62 -7.56
N LEU A 61 -6.47 11.86 -6.48
CA LEU A 61 -5.33 12.13 -5.57
C LEU A 61 -3.97 11.87 -6.23
N VAL A 62 -3.91 10.96 -7.21
CA VAL A 62 -2.70 10.72 -8.02
C VAL A 62 -2.53 11.79 -9.09
N GLU A 63 -3.61 12.18 -9.78
CA GLU A 63 -3.60 13.27 -10.76
C GLU A 63 -3.21 14.61 -10.13
N LEU A 64 -3.57 14.81 -8.87
CA LEU A 64 -3.14 15.96 -8.07
C LEU A 64 -1.69 15.85 -7.57
N GLU A 65 -0.93 14.84 -7.98
CA GLU A 65 0.47 14.57 -7.60
C GLU A 65 0.70 14.48 -6.08
N ILE A 66 -0.36 14.24 -5.29
CA ILE A 66 -0.25 14.06 -3.83
C ILE A 66 0.42 12.71 -3.54
N PHE A 67 0.03 11.69 -4.30
CA PHE A 67 0.61 10.35 -4.28
C PHE A 67 1.14 9.94 -5.66
N LYS A 68 2.10 9.01 -5.69
CA LYS A 68 2.72 8.53 -6.92
C LYS A 68 1.90 7.44 -7.62
N SER A 69 1.03 6.74 -6.89
CA SER A 69 0.22 5.66 -7.43
C SER A 69 -1.07 5.44 -6.65
N ILE A 70 -2.06 4.81 -7.29
CA ILE A 70 -3.35 4.43 -6.65
C ILE A 70 -3.12 3.51 -5.46
N SER A 71 -2.20 2.55 -5.60
CA SER A 71 -1.83 1.64 -4.51
C SER A 71 -1.20 2.36 -3.31
N GLU A 72 -0.48 3.45 -3.55
CA GLU A 72 0.07 4.30 -2.49
C GLU A 72 -1.03 5.07 -1.77
N THR A 73 -1.94 5.69 -2.52
CA THR A 73 -3.12 6.37 -1.97
C THR A 73 -3.95 5.43 -1.11
N ALA A 74 -4.25 4.24 -1.61
CA ALA A 74 -5.03 3.24 -0.88
C ALA A 74 -4.33 2.79 0.40
N ALA A 75 -3.03 2.49 0.33
CA ALA A 75 -2.25 2.09 1.51
C ALA A 75 -2.23 3.19 2.58
N PHE A 76 -2.08 4.46 2.17
CA PHE A 76 -2.12 5.59 3.08
C PHE A 76 -3.48 5.71 3.77
N LEU A 77 -4.58 5.70 3.02
CA LEU A 77 -5.93 5.84 3.57
C LEU A 77 -6.31 4.69 4.51
N ILE A 78 -5.95 3.46 4.15
CA ILE A 78 -6.12 2.30 5.02
C ILE A 78 -5.34 2.50 6.32
N HIS A 79 -4.06 2.87 6.23
CA HIS A 79 -3.24 3.05 7.42
C HIS A 79 -3.73 4.20 8.31
N ASP A 80 -4.11 5.34 7.72
CA ASP A 80 -4.67 6.48 8.44
C ASP A 80 -5.97 6.11 9.15
N SER A 81 -6.86 5.35 8.49
CA SER A 81 -8.09 4.85 9.11
C SER A 81 -7.82 3.92 10.30
N ILE A 82 -6.83 3.02 10.19
CA ILE A 82 -6.43 2.10 11.26
C ILE A 82 -5.86 2.89 12.44
N VAL A 83 -5.01 3.88 12.19
CA VAL A 83 -4.40 4.71 13.24
C VAL A 83 -5.46 5.54 13.96
N LYS A 84 -6.40 6.15 13.23
CA LYS A 84 -7.50 6.93 13.80
C LYS A 84 -8.39 6.12 14.74
N GLN A 85 -8.57 4.82 14.46
CA GLN A 85 -9.41 3.93 15.26
C GLN A 85 -8.61 2.80 15.92
N ARG A 86 -7.33 3.03 16.23
CA ARG A 86 -6.38 1.99 16.65
C ARG A 86 -6.89 1.11 17.79
N GLN A 87 -7.48 1.72 18.82
CA GLN A 87 -8.03 1.01 19.98
C GLN A 87 -9.17 0.03 19.62
N HIS A 88 -9.95 0.32 18.57
CA HIS A 88 -10.99 -0.59 18.10
C HIS A 88 -10.38 -1.77 17.36
N TYR A 89 -9.45 -1.52 16.44
CA TYR A 89 -8.77 -2.57 15.69
C TYR A 89 -7.95 -3.50 16.60
N GLU A 90 -7.24 -2.97 17.60
CA GLU A 90 -6.51 -3.79 18.59
C GLU A 90 -7.44 -4.71 19.38
N ARG A 91 -8.64 -4.25 19.75
CA ARG A 91 -9.64 -5.10 20.41
C ARG A 91 -10.17 -6.18 19.48
N ILE A 92 -10.44 -5.85 18.21
CA ILE A 92 -10.86 -6.82 17.20
C ILE A 92 -9.80 -7.90 17.02
N LEU A 93 -8.51 -7.53 16.96
CA LEU A 93 -7.40 -8.48 16.85
C LEU A 93 -7.37 -9.46 18.03
N LYS A 94 -7.46 -8.96 19.26
CA LYS A 94 -7.51 -9.83 20.46
C LYS A 94 -8.67 -10.82 20.42
N ILE A 95 -9.85 -10.37 20.03
CA ILE A 95 -11.04 -11.24 19.90
C ILE A 95 -10.83 -12.29 18.80
N ALA A 96 -10.24 -11.90 17.66
CA ALA A 96 -9.96 -12.81 16.56
C ALA A 96 -8.95 -13.90 16.97
N GLU A 97 -7.93 -13.55 17.74
CA GLU A 97 -6.94 -14.49 18.30
C GLU A 97 -7.60 -15.48 19.28
N GLU A 98 -8.46 -14.99 20.17
CA GLU A 98 -9.22 -15.85 21.09
C GLU A 98 -10.13 -16.82 20.33
N ILE A 99 -10.81 -16.36 19.28
CA ILE A 99 -11.64 -17.21 18.41
C ILE A 99 -10.77 -18.28 17.76
N LYS A 100 -9.58 -17.92 17.26
CA LYS A 100 -8.65 -18.88 16.64
C LYS A 100 -8.19 -19.93 17.65
N ARG A 101 -7.84 -19.52 18.88
CA ARG A 101 -7.46 -20.43 19.98
C ARG A 101 -8.59 -21.40 20.31
N LYS A 102 -9.81 -20.89 20.54
CA LYS A 102 -10.99 -21.69 20.88
C LYS A 102 -11.36 -22.67 19.75
N LYS A 103 -11.28 -22.25 18.49
CA LYS A 103 -11.48 -23.14 17.33
C LYS A 103 -10.48 -24.30 17.34
N LEU A 104 -9.22 -24.01 17.64
CA LEU A 104 -8.17 -25.02 17.69
C LEU A 104 -8.32 -25.98 18.88
N GLU A 105 -8.69 -25.47 20.06
CA GLU A 105 -9.02 -26.27 21.25
C GLU A 105 -10.20 -27.22 21.00
N ALA A 106 -11.26 -26.73 20.35
CA ALA A 106 -12.41 -27.56 19.98
C ALA A 106 -12.00 -28.70 19.02
N VAL A 107 -11.21 -28.40 17.98
CA VAL A 107 -10.69 -29.43 17.06
C VAL A 107 -9.82 -30.45 17.78
N ARG A 108 -8.94 -30.01 18.70
CA ARG A 108 -8.12 -30.92 19.53
C ARG A 108 -8.97 -31.84 20.41
N THR A 109 -10.01 -31.29 21.02
CA THR A 109 -10.96 -32.03 21.86
C THR A 109 -11.68 -33.11 21.04
N LEU A 110 -12.13 -32.77 19.83
CA LEU A 110 -12.79 -33.72 18.92
C LEU A 110 -11.85 -34.84 18.44
N LEU A 111 -10.55 -34.55 18.27
CA LEU A 111 -9.55 -35.54 17.90
C LEU A 111 -9.11 -36.43 19.08
N GLY A 112 -9.67 -36.25 20.28
CA GLY A 112 -9.27 -37.00 21.48
C GLY A 112 -7.84 -36.72 21.91
N ALA A 113 -7.22 -35.65 21.39
CA ALA A 113 -5.85 -35.28 21.67
C ALA A 113 -5.79 -34.44 22.95
N THR A 114 -5.91 -35.08 24.12
CA THR A 114 -5.52 -34.48 25.40
C THR A 114 -3.99 -34.52 25.52
N LYS A 115 -3.31 -33.61 24.84
CA LYS A 115 -1.98 -33.18 25.26
C LYS A 115 -2.06 -31.72 25.68
N GLU A 116 -1.84 -31.51 26.97
CA GLU A 116 -1.57 -30.20 27.56
C GLU A 116 -0.42 -29.59 26.77
N VAL A 117 -0.64 -28.41 26.20
CA VAL A 117 0.46 -27.64 25.63
C VAL A 117 1.05 -26.88 26.80
N GLU A 118 2.12 -27.43 27.37
CA GLU A 118 3.04 -26.64 28.18
C GLU A 118 3.55 -25.49 27.30
N GLU A 119 3.30 -24.26 27.73
CA GLU A 119 3.95 -23.08 27.19
C GLU A 119 5.45 -23.18 27.53
N GLN A 120 6.25 -23.69 26.59
CA GLN A 120 7.69 -23.49 26.63
C GLN A 120 7.99 -22.09 26.08
N GLU A 121 8.27 -21.17 27.00
CA GLU A 121 8.96 -19.92 26.70
C GLU A 121 10.36 -20.22 26.13
N GLY A 122 10.64 -19.61 24.96
CA GLY A 122 11.99 -19.27 24.54
C GLY A 122 12.78 -20.31 23.76
N GLU A 123 12.66 -20.29 22.44
CA GLU A 123 13.83 -20.56 21.58
C GLU A 123 13.76 -19.71 20.31
N LYS A 124 14.77 -18.86 20.12
CA LYS A 124 14.99 -18.11 18.89
C LYS A 124 15.28 -19.12 17.78
N VAL A 125 14.34 -19.30 16.86
CA VAL A 125 14.64 -19.97 15.60
C VAL A 125 15.16 -18.91 14.63
N GLU A 126 16.47 -18.77 14.58
CA GLU A 126 17.15 -18.30 13.37
C GLU A 126 16.78 -19.26 12.25
N THR A 127 15.94 -18.83 11.31
CA THR A 127 15.74 -19.58 10.08
C THR A 127 17.02 -19.45 9.24
N PRO A 128 17.67 -20.56 8.86
CA PRO A 128 18.74 -20.49 7.89
C PRO A 128 18.13 -20.09 6.54
N VAL A 129 18.66 -19.02 5.95
CA VAL A 129 18.36 -18.61 4.58
C VAL A 129 18.81 -19.76 3.67
N PRO A 130 17.96 -20.35 2.84
CA PRO A 130 18.45 -21.20 1.76
C PRO A 130 19.14 -20.29 0.75
N GLU A 131 20.47 -20.40 0.65
CA GLU A 131 21.24 -19.90 -0.48
C GLU A 131 20.68 -20.55 -1.76
N MET A 132 19.87 -19.80 -2.51
CA MET A 132 19.52 -20.17 -3.87
C MET A 132 20.62 -19.62 -4.78
N GLU A 133 21.43 -20.56 -5.26
CA GLU A 133 22.49 -20.37 -6.25
C GLU A 133 22.00 -19.55 -7.45
N GLU A 134 22.86 -18.62 -7.89
CA GLU A 134 22.75 -17.88 -9.14
C GLU A 134 22.62 -18.86 -10.32
N ASN A 135 21.41 -19.09 -10.81
CA ASN A 135 21.23 -19.80 -12.08
C ASN A 135 21.44 -18.82 -13.25
N LYS A 136 22.72 -18.62 -13.61
CA LYS A 136 23.18 -17.93 -14.82
C LYS A 136 22.96 -18.82 -16.06
N GLU A 137 21.73 -19.03 -16.49
CA GLU A 137 21.50 -19.77 -17.76
C GLU A 137 20.13 -19.51 -18.44
N ALA A 138 19.73 -18.25 -18.56
CA ALA A 138 18.58 -17.88 -19.41
C ALA A 138 18.86 -16.69 -20.35
N GLU A 139 20.13 -16.43 -20.67
CA GLU A 139 20.53 -15.40 -21.63
C GLU A 139 21.26 -16.00 -22.86
N LYS A 140 20.68 -17.05 -23.46
CA LYS A 140 21.06 -17.55 -24.79
C LYS A 140 19.86 -18.17 -25.50
N LEU A 141 18.88 -17.35 -25.87
CA LEU A 141 17.83 -17.74 -26.83
C LEU A 141 17.20 -16.52 -27.52
N VAL A 142 18.03 -15.54 -27.90
CA VAL A 142 17.69 -14.51 -28.89
C VAL A 142 18.93 -14.20 -29.71
N LYS A 143 19.33 -15.15 -30.56
CA LYS A 143 20.28 -15.00 -31.68
C LYS A 143 20.37 -16.38 -32.31
N ASP A 144 19.43 -16.69 -33.20
CA ASP A 144 19.60 -17.62 -34.33
C ASP A 144 18.27 -17.78 -35.09
N GLU A 145 17.65 -16.66 -35.50
CA GLU A 145 16.68 -16.68 -36.62
C GLU A 145 16.94 -15.51 -37.57
N SER A 146 18.21 -15.29 -37.89
CA SER A 146 18.60 -14.49 -39.05
C SER A 146 19.68 -15.21 -39.85
N GLY A 147 19.22 -16.12 -40.70
CA GLY A 147 19.92 -16.48 -41.93
C GLY A 147 20.46 -17.91 -42.01
N LYS A 148 19.76 -18.78 -42.76
CA LYS A 148 20.29 -19.24 -44.06
C LYS A 148 19.26 -20.02 -44.87
N LYS A 149 19.11 -19.53 -46.10
CA LYS A 149 18.63 -20.22 -47.29
C LYS A 149 19.08 -21.68 -47.37
N LYS A 150 18.18 -22.56 -47.82
CA LYS A 150 18.33 -23.31 -49.06
C LYS A 150 16.96 -23.65 -49.63
#